data_AF-A0A367IY68-F1
#
_entry.id   AF-A0A367IY68-F1
#
_cell.length_a   1.000
_cell.length_b   1.000
_cell.length_c   1.000
_cell.angle_alpha   90.00
_cell.angle_beta   90.00
_cell.angle_gamma   90.00
#
_symmetry.space_group_name_H-M   'P 1'
#
loop_
_entity.id
_entity.type
_entity.pdbx_description
1 polymer ?
#
loop_
_entity_poly.entity_id
_entity_poly.type
_entity_poly.pdbx_seq_one_letter_code
_entity_poly.pdbx_strand_id
1 'polypeptide(L)'
;KLSSADFTIIADNYNKIAKKWILKTGRNVEDIIFKSTKDFIYEHPAHSFILDINDSVWKNHFSNEELLEMKANASLSDSNKDLPVNLQDMIWRLNGKTTFRDIYDVFNAIQVDPVNNAEEFWLSKAC
;
A
#
# COMPACT_ATOMS: atom_id res chain seq x y z
N LYS A 1 -14.53 7.26 -16.85
CA LYS A 1 -15.74 7.44 -16.02
C LYS A 1 -16.25 6.06 -15.66
N LEU A 2 -16.58 5.82 -14.40
CA LEU A 2 -17.05 4.51 -13.94
C LEU A 2 -18.38 4.14 -14.59
N SER A 3 -18.51 2.85 -14.91
CA SER A 3 -19.71 2.21 -15.40
C SER A 3 -20.51 1.60 -14.26
N SER A 4 -21.76 1.21 -14.53
CA SER A 4 -22.58 0.47 -13.56
C SER A 4 -21.95 -0.87 -13.14
N ALA A 5 -21.21 -1.53 -14.05
CA ALA A 5 -20.51 -2.78 -13.75
C ALA A 5 -19.39 -2.57 -12.72
N ASP A 6 -18.69 -1.44 -12.79
CA ASP A 6 -17.62 -1.11 -11.84
C ASP A 6 -18.20 -0.95 -10.42
N PHE A 7 -19.36 -0.30 -10.27
CA PHE A 7 -20.04 -0.20 -8.98
C PHE A 7 -20.53 -1.54 -8.42
N THR A 8 -20.88 -2.50 -9.28
CA THR A 8 -21.18 -3.88 -8.85
C THR A 8 -19.93 -4.55 -8.30
N ILE A 9 -18.79 -4.41 -8.96
CA ILE A 9 -17.51 -4.97 -8.49
C ILE A 9 -17.12 -4.38 -7.12
N ILE A 10 -17.28 -3.06 -6.95
CA ILE A 10 -17.00 -2.38 -5.68
C ILE A 10 -17.92 -2.93 -4.56
N ALA A 11 -19.21 -3.12 -4.84
CA ALA A 11 -20.15 -3.69 -3.88
C ALA A 11 -19.83 -5.16 -3.53
N ASP A 12 -19.43 -5.96 -4.52
CA ASP A 12 -19.01 -7.35 -4.30
C ASP A 12 -17.74 -7.42 -3.44
N ASN A 13 -16.78 -6.52 -3.68
CA ASN A 13 -15.57 -6.42 -2.87
C ASN A 13 -15.91 -6.02 -1.43
N TYR A 14 -16.76 -5.02 -1.24
CA TYR A 14 -17.27 -4.62 0.07
C TYR A 14 -17.89 -5.79 0.85
N ASN A 15 -18.74 -6.57 0.20
CA ASN A 15 -19.44 -7.70 0.82
C ASN A 15 -18.50 -8.84 1.26
N LYS A 16 -17.31 -8.95 0.66
CA LYS A 16 -16.30 -9.95 1.04
C LYS A 16 -15.49 -9.57 2.29
N ILE A 17 -15.59 -8.32 2.76
CA ILE A 17 -14.85 -7.84 3.93
C ILE A 17 -15.49 -8.38 5.21
N ALA A 18 -14.93 -9.46 5.74
CA ALA A 18 -15.43 -10.11 6.95
C ALA A 18 -15.05 -9.38 8.25
N LYS A 19 -13.86 -8.77 8.29
CA LYS A 19 -13.35 -8.00 9.43
C LYS A 19 -13.21 -6.56 8.99
N LYS A 20 -13.98 -5.69 9.62
CA LYS A 20 -13.97 -4.25 9.34
C LYS A 20 -13.36 -3.48 10.50
N TRP A 21 -12.75 -2.35 10.21
CA TRP A 21 -12.13 -1.49 11.21
C TRP A 21 -13.18 -0.59 11.87
N ILE A 22 -13.39 -0.82 13.18
CA ILE A 22 -14.28 -0.01 14.02
C ILE A 22 -13.43 1.01 14.78
N LEU A 23 -13.77 2.28 14.61
CA LEU A 23 -13.15 3.41 15.32
C LEU A 23 -13.71 3.51 16.75
N LYS A 24 -13.04 4.27 17.64
CA LYS A 24 -13.55 4.53 19.00
C LYS A 24 -14.92 5.20 19.02
N THR A 25 -15.28 5.91 17.96
CA THR A 25 -16.61 6.50 17.75
C THR A 25 -17.70 5.46 17.49
N GLY A 26 -17.34 4.19 17.29
CA GLY A 26 -18.23 3.11 16.88
C GLY A 26 -18.51 3.09 15.38
N ARG A 27 -17.98 4.04 14.61
CA ARG A 27 -18.12 4.10 13.15
C ARG A 27 -17.17 3.11 12.49
N ASN A 28 -17.62 2.61 11.34
CA ASN A 28 -16.90 1.63 10.55
C ASN A 28 -16.19 2.30 9.37
N VAL A 29 -14.89 2.09 9.22
CA VAL A 29 -14.06 2.74 8.19
C VAL A 29 -14.47 2.28 6.79
N GLU A 30 -14.60 0.97 6.56
CA GLU A 30 -14.95 0.41 5.26
C GLU A 30 -16.36 0.80 4.81
N ASP A 31 -17.30 0.94 5.74
CA ASP A 31 -18.65 1.43 5.42
C ASP A 31 -18.63 2.89 4.94
N ILE A 32 -17.78 3.73 5.57
CA ILE A 32 -17.60 5.12 5.18
C ILE A 32 -16.96 5.19 3.80
N ILE A 33 -15.87 4.44 3.57
CA ILE A 33 -15.20 4.35 2.28
C ILE A 33 -16.20 3.92 1.19
N PHE A 34 -16.92 2.82 1.42
CA PHE A 34 -17.90 2.32 0.46
C PHE A 34 -18.98 3.35 0.15
N LYS A 35 -19.46 4.09 1.15
CA LYS A 35 -20.42 5.17 0.92
C LYS A 35 -19.83 6.30 0.07
N SER A 36 -18.61 6.75 0.38
CA SER A 36 -17.93 7.83 -0.34
C SER A 36 -17.63 7.47 -1.79
N THR A 37 -17.24 6.21 -2.07
CA THR A 37 -16.90 5.77 -3.44
C THR A 37 -18.03 5.90 -4.44
N LYS A 38 -19.30 5.94 -4.00
CA LYS A 38 -20.46 6.12 -4.89
C LYS A 38 -20.48 7.48 -5.58
N ASP A 39 -19.82 8.47 -4.99
CA ASP A 39 -19.74 9.83 -5.52
C ASP A 39 -18.53 10.01 -6.45
N PHE A 40 -17.67 9.00 -6.59
CA PHE A 40 -16.46 9.09 -7.41
C PHE A 40 -16.79 8.81 -8.87
N ILE A 41 -16.46 9.77 -9.74
CA ILE A 41 -16.76 9.70 -11.19
C ILE A 41 -15.69 8.88 -11.94
N TYR A 42 -14.48 8.82 -11.40
CA TYR A 42 -13.32 8.13 -11.96
C TYR A 42 -12.77 7.12 -10.97
N GLU A 43 -11.91 6.23 -11.46
CA GLU A 43 -11.25 5.24 -10.63
C GLU A 43 -10.44 5.90 -9.51
N HIS A 44 -10.58 5.36 -8.31
CA HIS A 44 -9.92 5.83 -7.10
C HIS A 44 -9.46 4.61 -6.29
N PRO A 45 -8.29 4.63 -5.63
CA PRO A 45 -7.81 3.51 -4.81
C PRO A 45 -8.82 2.98 -3.78
N ALA A 46 -9.69 3.87 -3.29
CA ALA A 46 -10.81 3.54 -2.40
C ALA A 46 -11.79 2.48 -2.95
N HIS A 47 -11.92 2.33 -4.28
CA HIS A 47 -12.73 1.25 -4.90
C HIS A 47 -12.21 -0.15 -4.58
N SER A 48 -10.91 -0.25 -4.30
CA SER A 48 -10.25 -1.46 -3.84
C SER A 48 -10.03 -1.47 -2.32
N PHE A 49 -10.70 -0.58 -1.58
CA PHE A 49 -10.51 -0.39 -0.13
C PHE A 49 -9.07 -0.07 0.27
N ILE A 50 -8.28 0.49 -0.66
CA ILE A 50 -6.96 1.02 -0.38
C ILE A 50 -7.15 2.44 0.15
N LEU A 51 -6.73 2.66 1.39
CA LEU A 51 -6.94 3.92 2.11
C LEU A 51 -5.61 4.67 2.28
N ASP A 52 -5.50 5.83 1.64
CA ASP A 52 -4.53 6.85 2.04
C ASP A 52 -5.20 7.82 3.00
N ILE A 53 -4.86 7.74 4.29
CA ILE A 53 -5.45 8.58 5.36
C ILE A 53 -5.13 10.07 5.15
N ASN A 54 -4.09 10.41 4.39
CA ASN A 54 -3.70 11.79 4.11
C ASN A 54 -4.41 12.39 2.89
N ASP A 55 -5.16 11.60 2.12
CA ASP A 55 -5.96 12.12 1.03
C ASP A 55 -7.01 13.11 1.55
N SER A 56 -7.06 14.27 0.91
CA SER A 56 -7.98 15.36 1.23
C SER A 56 -9.45 14.95 1.19
N VAL A 57 -9.82 13.93 0.40
CA VAL A 57 -11.20 13.46 0.28
C VAL A 57 -11.79 13.03 1.64
N TRP A 58 -10.95 12.51 2.53
CA TRP A 58 -11.39 11.97 3.82
C TRP A 58 -11.71 13.05 4.86
N LYS A 59 -11.23 14.27 4.68
CA LYS A 59 -11.47 15.40 5.60
C LYS A 59 -12.96 15.75 5.74
N ASN A 60 -13.77 15.39 4.74
CA ASN A 60 -15.21 15.61 4.75
C ASN A 60 -16.02 14.39 5.22
N HIS A 61 -15.38 13.24 5.44
CA HIS A 61 -16.04 11.98 5.76
C HIS A 61 -15.74 11.47 7.18
N PHE A 62 -14.57 11.82 7.70
CA PHE A 62 -14.11 11.50 9.05
C PHE A 62 -13.93 12.78 9.86
N SER A 63 -14.13 12.69 11.17
CA SER A 63 -13.77 13.77 12.09
C SER A 63 -12.26 13.86 12.25
N ASN A 64 -11.77 15.00 12.77
CA ASN A 64 -10.34 15.16 13.04
C ASN A 64 -9.83 14.12 14.07
N GLU A 65 -10.65 13.79 15.07
CA GLU A 65 -10.33 12.79 16.09
C GLU A 65 -10.21 11.39 15.48
N GLU A 66 -11.13 11.03 14.57
CA GLU A 66 -11.09 9.78 13.83
C GLU A 66 -9.85 9.68 12.94
N LEU A 67 -9.52 10.74 12.21
CA LEU A 67 -8.32 10.79 11.37
C LEU A 67 -7.04 10.66 12.21
N LEU A 68 -6.98 11.29 13.39
CA LEU A 68 -5.85 11.14 14.30
C LEU A 68 -5.73 9.72 14.85
N GLU A 69 -6.84 9.10 15.25
CA GLU A 69 -6.88 7.68 15.65
C GLU A 69 -6.36 6.77 14.54
N MET A 70 -6.82 7.01 13.30
CA MET A 70 -6.44 6.21 12.14
C MET A 70 -4.94 6.33 11.85
N LYS A 71 -4.38 7.55 11.91
CA LYS A 71 -2.94 7.79 11.73
C LYS A 71 -2.11 7.12 12.81
N ALA A 72 -2.54 7.21 14.07
CA ALA A 72 -1.86 6.54 15.17
C ALA A 72 -1.82 5.02 14.96
N ASN A 73 -2.93 4.39 14.57
CA ASN A 73 -2.97 2.95 14.29
C ASN A 73 -2.16 2.55 13.05
N ALA A 74 -2.18 3.35 11.99
CA ALA A 74 -1.38 3.10 10.79
C ALA A 74 0.13 3.14 11.09
N SER A 75 0.56 4.06 11.97
CA SER A 75 1.95 4.18 12.39
C SER A 75 2.48 2.96 13.15
N LEU A 76 1.58 2.15 13.72
CA LEU A 76 1.91 0.92 14.45
C LEU A 76 2.06 -0.31 13.53
N SER A 77 1.70 -0.21 12.24
CA SER A 77 1.88 -1.32 11.30
C SER A 77 3.36 -1.48 10.92
N ASP A 78 3.84 -2.73 10.93
CA ASP A 78 5.22 -3.11 10.56
C ASP A 78 5.66 -2.64 9.17
N SER A 79 4.71 -2.19 8.34
CA SER A 79 4.94 -1.60 7.02
C SER A 79 5.69 -0.26 7.03
N ASN A 80 5.84 0.38 8.21
CA ASN A 80 6.66 1.60 8.36
C ASN A 80 8.10 1.31 8.80
N LYS A 81 8.51 0.04 8.85
CA LYS A 81 9.93 -0.27 9.03
C LYS A 81 10.65 0.12 7.75
N ASP A 82 11.64 1.00 7.89
CA ASP A 82 12.55 1.30 6.80
C ASP A 82 13.10 -0.01 6.23
N LEU A 83 13.30 -0.03 4.91
CA LEU A 83 13.95 -1.16 4.26
C LEU A 83 15.29 -1.41 4.98
N PRO A 84 15.65 -2.66 5.33
CA PRO A 84 16.95 -2.93 5.94
C PRO A 84 18.10 -2.29 5.17
N VAL A 85 19.06 -1.69 5.87
CA VAL A 85 20.15 -0.87 5.29
C VAL A 85 20.92 -1.64 4.20
N ASN A 86 21.18 -2.93 4.44
CA ASN A 86 21.79 -3.86 3.49
C ASN A 86 21.04 -3.94 2.15
N LEU A 87 19.70 -3.99 2.19
CA LEU A 87 18.87 -4.02 0.98
C LEU A 87 18.78 -2.64 0.33
N GLN A 88 18.73 -1.56 1.10
CA GLN A 88 18.80 -0.19 0.57
C GLN A 88 20.10 0.03 -0.21
N ASP A 89 21.24 -0.38 0.37
CA ASP A 89 22.56 -0.26 -0.26
C ASP A 89 22.63 -1.06 -1.56
N MET A 90 22.00 -2.24 -1.63
CA MET A 90 21.91 -3.02 -2.86
C MET A 90 21.10 -2.30 -3.94
N ILE A 91 19.93 -1.76 -3.59
CA ILE A 91 19.09 -0.99 -4.52
C ILE A 91 19.82 0.27 -4.97
N TRP A 92 20.58 0.92 -4.09
CA TRP A 92 21.34 2.12 -4.45
C TRP A 92 22.45 1.91 -5.48
N ARG A 93 22.93 0.68 -5.67
CA ARG A 93 23.85 0.36 -6.77
C ARG A 93 23.21 0.52 -8.15
N LEU A 94 21.88 0.53 -8.23
CA LEU A 94 21.12 0.78 -9.45
C LEU A 94 21.00 2.27 -9.79
N ASN A 95 21.42 3.17 -8.90
CA ASN A 95 21.28 4.59 -9.13
C ASN A 95 22.03 5.01 -10.42
N GLY A 96 21.32 5.67 -11.34
CA GLY A 96 21.86 6.07 -12.64
C GLY A 96 21.95 4.95 -13.70
N LYS A 97 21.48 3.73 -13.41
CA LYS A 97 21.36 2.66 -14.42
C LYS A 97 20.05 2.82 -15.19
N THR A 98 20.13 2.88 -16.51
CA THR A 98 18.96 3.18 -17.37
C THR A 98 18.58 2.03 -18.30
N THR A 99 19.44 1.01 -18.42
CA THR A 99 19.15 -0.17 -19.25
C THR A 99 18.95 -1.42 -18.38
N PHE A 100 18.09 -2.33 -18.85
CA PHE A 100 17.90 -3.63 -18.21
C PHE A 100 19.22 -4.41 -18.12
N ARG A 101 20.11 -4.25 -19.10
CA ARG A 101 21.40 -4.93 -19.09
C ARG A 101 22.29 -4.43 -17.96
N ASP A 102 22.37 -3.12 -17.75
CA ASP A 102 23.15 -2.55 -16.65
C ASP A 102 22.61 -2.96 -15.28
N ILE A 103 21.27 -3.02 -15.14
CA ILE A 103 20.62 -3.49 -13.91
C ILE A 103 20.95 -4.97 -13.67
N TYR A 104 20.82 -5.81 -14.70
CA TYR A 104 21.15 -7.24 -14.63
C TYR A 104 22.62 -7.48 -14.26
N ASP A 105 23.55 -6.77 -14.89
CA ASP A 105 24.97 -6.91 -14.63
C ASP A 105 25.34 -6.49 -13.20
N VAL A 106 24.69 -5.45 -12.65
CA VAL A 106 24.86 -5.06 -11.24
C VAL A 106 24.41 -6.17 -10.29
N PHE A 107 23.22 -6.74 -10.49
CA PHE A 107 22.71 -7.80 -9.61
C PHE A 107 23.47 -9.11 -9.74
N ASN A 108 23.85 -9.50 -10.95
CA ASN A 108 24.60 -10.75 -11.18
C ASN A 108 26.03 -10.69 -10.63
N ALA A 109 26.61 -9.50 -10.46
CA ALA A 109 27.90 -9.30 -9.83
C ALA A 109 27.88 -9.40 -8.29
N ILE A 110 26.69 -9.38 -7.66
CA ILE A 110 26.57 -9.48 -6.21
C ILE A 110 26.76 -10.93 -5.79
N GLN A 111 27.86 -11.21 -5.10
CA GLN A 111 28.07 -12.50 -4.45
C GLN A 111 27.56 -12.45 -3.02
N VAL A 112 26.57 -13.29 -2.74
CA VAL A 112 25.89 -13.36 -1.45
C VAL A 112 25.83 -14.82 -1.02
N ASP A 113 26.15 -15.09 0.24
CA ASP A 113 25.95 -16.40 0.84
C ASP A 113 24.44 -16.66 1.04
N PRO A 114 23.84 -17.66 0.36
CA PRO A 114 22.40 -17.91 0.43
C PRO A 114 21.92 -18.42 1.80
N VAL A 115 22.81 -18.95 2.64
CA VAL A 115 22.47 -19.48 3.97
C VAL A 115 22.56 -18.37 5.01
N ASN A 116 23.60 -17.55 4.93
CA ASN A 116 23.87 -16.51 5.93
C ASN A 116 23.21 -15.16 5.60
N ASN A 117 22.91 -14.88 4.33
CA ASN A 117 22.40 -13.59 3.83
C ASN A 117 21.26 -13.85 2.82
N ALA A 118 20.21 -14.53 3.29
CA ALA A 118 19.13 -15.00 2.43
C ALA A 118 18.36 -13.87 1.74
N GLU A 119 18.13 -12.74 2.42
CA GLU A 119 17.37 -11.61 1.86
C GLU A 119 18.11 -10.95 0.69
N GLU A 120 19.42 -10.68 0.85
CA GLU A 120 20.27 -10.16 -0.21
C GLU A 120 20.39 -11.15 -1.37
N PHE A 121 20.45 -12.45 -1.08
CA PHE A 121 20.53 -13.47 -2.11
C PHE A 121 19.26 -13.43 -2.98
N TRP A 122 18.08 -13.45 -2.37
CA TRP A 122 16.81 -13.39 -3.11
C TRP A 122 16.62 -12.07 -3.86
N LEU A 123 17.02 -10.94 -3.27
CA LEU A 123 16.99 -9.65 -3.96
C LEU A 123 17.87 -9.67 -5.22
N SER A 124 19.05 -10.29 -5.16
CA SER A 124 19.94 -10.44 -6.32
C SER A 124 19.38 -11.33 -7.45
N LYS A 125 18.36 -12.14 -7.16
CA LYS A 125 17.74 -13.08 -8.12
C LYS A 125 16.36 -12.64 -8.61
N ALA A 126 15.83 -11.53 -8.10
CA ALA A 126 14.50 -11.03 -8.44
C ALA A 126 14.46 -10.24 -9.76
N CYS A 127 15.62 -9.87 -10.32
CA CYS A 127 15.80 -9.15 -11.59
C CYS A 127 16.50 -10.02 -12.63
#